data_AF-A0A1F6QW03-F1
#
_entry.id   AF-A0A1F6QW03-F1
#
_cell.length_a   1.000
_cell.length_b   1.000
_cell.length_c   1.000
_cell.angle_alpha   90.00
_cell.angle_beta   90.00
_cell.angle_gamma   90.00
#
_symmetry.space_group_name_H-M   'P 1'
#
loop_
_entity.id
_entity.type
_entity.pdbx_description
1 polymer ?
#
loop_
_entity_poly.entity_id
_entity_poly.type
_entity_poly.pdbx_seq_one_letter_code
_entity_poly.pdbx_strand_id
1 'polypeptide(L)' 'MPRKRSIIAAAPMAEILKHAGAERVSEPAAQALAAVVKDISFEIAKDAVRFARHAGRKTIKKEDIELARKSV' A
#
# COMPACT_ATOMS: atom_id res chain seq x y z
N MET A 1 15.10 -16.90 -12.26
CA MET A 1 14.47 -15.56 -12.08
C MET A 1 13.88 -15.53 -10.68
N PRO A 2 14.34 -14.66 -9.77
CA PRO A 2 13.82 -14.64 -8.40
C PRO A 2 12.32 -14.30 -8.46
N ARG A 3 11.48 -15.06 -7.76
CA ARG A 3 10.04 -14.76 -7.66
C ARG A 3 9.92 -13.31 -7.15
N LYS A 4 9.25 -12.43 -7.89
CA LYS A 4 8.78 -11.14 -7.36
C LYS A 4 7.91 -11.48 -6.15
N ARG A 5 8.47 -11.51 -4.95
CA ARG A 5 7.67 -11.59 -3.72
C ARG A 5 6.86 -10.31 -3.67
N SER A 6 5.57 -10.41 -3.93
CA SER A 6 4.65 -9.31 -3.63
C SER A 6 4.70 -9.10 -2.11
N ILE A 7 4.97 -7.85 -1.70
CA ILE A 7 5.02 -7.47 -0.29
C ILE A 7 3.59 -7.54 0.31
N ILE A 8 2.57 -7.43 -0.55
CA ILE A 8 1.15 -7.50 -0.20
C ILE A 8 0.58 -8.84 -0.68
N ALA A 9 -0.04 -9.58 0.24
CA ALA A 9 -0.70 -10.84 -0.05
C ALA A 9 -2.03 -10.63 -0.82
N ALA A 10 -2.36 -11.56 -1.72
CA ALA A 10 -3.60 -11.48 -2.51
C ALA A 10 -4.86 -11.76 -1.67
N ALA A 11 -4.80 -12.64 -0.65
CA ALA A 11 -5.98 -13.02 0.12
C ALA A 11 -6.70 -11.84 0.79
N PRO A 12 -6.02 -10.91 1.50
CA PRO A 12 -6.67 -9.71 2.03
C PRO A 12 -7.28 -8.81 0.94
N MET A 13 -6.68 -8.76 -0.25
CA MET A 13 -7.22 -7.96 -1.36
C MET A 13 -8.54 -8.54 -1.87
N ALA A 14 -8.66 -9.88 -1.91
CA ALA A 14 -9.92 -10.53 -2.23
C ALA A 14 -11.00 -10.21 -1.18
N GLU A 15 -10.67 -10.18 0.10
CA GLU A 15 -11.61 -9.80 1.17
C GLU A 15 -12.04 -8.33 1.07
N ILE A 16 -11.12 -7.41 0.78
CA ILE A 16 -11.45 -6.01 0.50
C ILE A 16 -12.44 -5.90 -0.66
N LEU A 17 -12.20 -6.62 -1.76
CA LEU A 17 -13.10 -6.62 -2.92
C LEU A 17 -14.49 -7.18 -2.58
N LYS A 18 -14.58 -8.23 -1.77
CA LYS A 18 -15.86 -8.77 -1.29
C LYS A 18 -16.60 -7.77 -0.40
N HIS A 19 -15.90 -7.14 0.54
CA HIS A 19 -16.48 -6.08 1.38
C HIS A 19 -16.91 -4.86 0.57
N ALA A 20 -16.28 -4.61 -0.59
CA ALA A 20 -16.71 -3.60 -1.55
C ALA A 20 -17.92 -4.03 -2.41
N GLY A 21 -18.46 -5.24 -2.21
CA GLY A 21 -19.67 -5.74 -2.88
C GLY A 21 -19.42 -6.78 -3.97
N ALA A 22 -18.18 -7.25 -4.18
CA ALA A 22 -17.92 -8.32 -5.14
C ALA A 22 -18.41 -9.67 -4.60
N GLU A 23 -19.34 -10.32 -5.29
CA GLU A 23 -19.81 -11.66 -4.92
C GLU A 23 -18.74 -12.74 -5.14
N ARG A 24 -17.95 -12.62 -6.22
CA ARG A 24 -16.86 -13.53 -6.57
C ARG A 24 -15.63 -12.74 -6.96
N VAL A 25 -14.47 -13.23 -6.54
CA VAL A 25 -13.16 -12.61 -6.85
C VAL A 25 -12.21 -13.69 -7.34
N SER A 26 -11.60 -13.48 -8.50
CA SER A 26 -10.57 -14.37 -9.03
C SER A 26 -9.22 -14.07 -8.38
N GLU A 27 -8.34 -15.07 -8.31
CA GLU A 27 -6.98 -14.87 -7.81
C GLU A 27 -6.22 -13.77 -8.59
N PRO A 28 -6.28 -13.71 -9.94
CA PRO A 28 -5.64 -12.62 -10.69
C PRO A 28 -6.18 -11.23 -10.35
N ALA A 29 -7.48 -11.09 -10.08
CA ALA A 29 -8.06 -9.79 -9.68
C ALA A 29 -7.51 -9.34 -8.32
N ALA A 30 -7.41 -10.27 -7.36
CA ALA A 30 -6.83 -10.00 -6.05
C ALA A 30 -5.33 -9.64 -6.14
N GLN A 31 -4.57 -10.32 -7.02
CA GLN A 31 -3.17 -9.99 -7.29
C GLN A 31 -3.02 -8.62 -7.96
N ALA A 32 -3.92 -8.26 -8.88
CA ALA A 32 -3.92 -6.95 -9.53
C ALA A 32 -4.16 -5.83 -8.51
N LEU A 33 -5.14 -5.99 -7.62
CA LEU A 33 -5.37 -5.02 -6.55
C LEU A 33 -4.15 -4.94 -5.60
N ALA A 34 -3.52 -6.07 -5.27
CA ALA A 34 -2.30 -6.08 -4.46
C ALA A 34 -1.18 -5.25 -5.09
N ALA A 35 -1.02 -5.31 -6.42
CA ALA A 35 -0.04 -4.51 -7.14
C ALA A 35 -0.37 -3.02 -7.08
N VAL A 36 -1.63 -2.63 -7.31
CA VAL A 36 -2.07 -1.23 -7.23
C VAL A 36 -1.85 -0.65 -5.83
N VAL A 37 -2.30 -1.36 -4.78
CA VAL A 37 -2.12 -0.91 -3.39
C VAL A 37 -0.65 -0.78 -3.05
N LYS A 38 0.19 -1.69 -3.54
CA LYS A 38 1.64 -1.63 -3.32
C LYS A 38 2.23 -0.36 -3.92
N ASP A 39 1.88 -0.01 -5.14
CA ASP A 39 2.45 1.16 -5.83
C ASP A 39 2.03 2.45 -5.11
N ILE A 40 0.75 2.59 -4.75
CA ILE A 40 0.24 3.71 -3.94
C ILE A 40 0.96 3.78 -2.59
N SER A 41 1.10 2.64 -1.90
CA SER A 41 1.75 2.58 -0.59
C SER A 41 3.23 2.99 -0.68
N PHE A 42 3.92 2.67 -1.78
CA PHE A 42 5.30 3.07 -1.98
C PHE A 42 5.48 4.58 -2.13
N GLU A 43 4.58 5.24 -2.87
CA GLU A 43 4.63 6.69 -3.02
C GLU A 43 4.36 7.41 -1.69
N ILE A 44 3.33 6.97 -0.95
CA ILE A 44 3.05 7.49 0.40
C ILE A 44 4.25 7.26 1.33
N ALA A 45 4.88 6.06 1.29
CA ALA A 45 6.01 5.75 2.14
C ALA A 45 7.24 6.62 1.83
N LYS A 46 7.52 6.91 0.56
CA LYS A 46 8.62 7.82 0.16
C LYS A 46 8.42 9.21 0.72
N ASP A 47 7.21 9.74 0.64
CA ASP A 47 6.89 11.08 1.15
C ASP A 47 6.90 11.12 2.68
N ALA A 48 6.37 10.10 3.36
CA ALA A 48 6.47 9.99 4.82
C ALA A 48 7.93 9.96 5.30
N VAL A 49 8.82 9.24 4.60
CA VAL A 49 10.27 9.26 4.87
C VAL A 49 10.84 10.66 4.68
N ARG A 50 10.46 11.37 3.61
CA ARG A 50 10.90 12.75 3.37
C ARG A 50 10.44 13.66 4.51
N PHE A 51 9.18 13.58 4.94
CA PHE A 51 8.66 14.43 6.01
C PHE A 51 9.32 14.17 7.35
N ALA A 52 9.49 12.90 7.74
CA ALA A 52 10.24 12.53 8.94
C ALA A 52 11.66 13.13 8.91
N ARG A 53 12.35 13.01 7.76
CA ARG A 53 13.70 13.55 7.56
C ARG A 53 13.76 15.07 7.64
N HIS A 54 12.80 15.79 7.05
CA HIS A 54 12.72 17.26 7.14
C HIS A 54 12.47 17.73 8.58
N ALA A 55 11.74 16.94 9.37
CA ALA A 55 11.54 17.16 10.79
C ALA A 55 12.74 16.71 11.67
N GLY A 56 13.87 16.30 11.08
CA GLY A 56 15.07 15.84 11.80
C GLY A 56 14.92 14.48 12.48
N ARG A 57 13.84 13.73 12.20
CA ARG A 57 13.54 12.43 12.81
C ARG A 57 13.97 11.28 11.89
N LYS A 58 14.51 10.22 12.50
CA LYS A 58 14.76 8.93 11.81
C LYS A 58 13.56 7.99 11.89
N THR A 59 12.75 8.13 12.94
CA THR A 59 11.53 7.35 13.14
C THR A 59 10.35 8.02 12.45
N ILE A 60 9.71 7.29 11.53
CA ILE A 60 8.45 7.69 10.90
C ILE A 60 7.33 7.56 11.92
N LYS A 61 6.52 8.59 12.06
CA LYS A 61 5.35 8.62 12.94
C LYS A 61 4.05 8.63 12.12
N LYS A 62 2.93 8.45 12.82
CA LYS A 62 1.60 8.52 12.22
C LYS A 62 1.37 9.81 11.45
N GLU A 63 1.84 10.94 11.98
CA GLU A 63 1.64 12.26 11.37
C GLU A 63 2.32 12.37 10.01
N ASP A 64 3.46 11.68 9.80
CA ASP A 64 4.17 11.67 8.52
C ASP A 64 3.36 10.91 7.45
N ILE A 65 2.68 9.82 7.84
CA ILE A 65 1.82 9.03 6.95
C ILE A 65 0.55 9.80 6.59
N GLU A 66 -0.11 10.43 7.57
CA GLU A 66 -1.32 11.24 7.33
C GLU A 66 -1.00 12.48 6.47
N LEU A 67 0.18 13.08 6.64
CA LEU A 67 0.64 14.16 5.78
C LEU A 67 0.91 13.66 4.35
N ALA A 68 1.58 12.51 4.20
CA ALA A 68 1.88 11.90 2.90
C ALA A 68 0.63 11.45 2.13
N ARG A 69 -0.42 11.02 2.82
CA ARG A 69 -1.70 10.68 2.18
C ARG A 69 -2.34 11.86 1.45
N LYS A 70 -2.07 13.12 1.85
CA LYS A 70 -2.63 14.30 1.17
C LYS A 70 -1.97 14.59 -0.18
N SER A 71 -0.84 13.95 -0.47
CA SER A 71 -0.04 14.18 -1.68
C SER A 71 -0.36 13.20 -2.81
N VAL A 72 -1.26 12.24 -2.60
CA VAL A 72 -1.67 11.19 -3.56
C VAL A 72 -3.14 11.28 -3.87
#